data_AF-A0A5J6RI88-F1
#
_entry.id   AF-A0A5J6RI88-F1
#
_cell.length_a   1.000
_cell.length_b   1.000
_cell.length_c   1.000
_cell.angle_alpha   90.00
_cell.angle_beta   90.00
_cell.angle_gamma   90.00
#
_symmetry.space_group_name_H-M   'P 1'
#
loop_
_entity.id
_entity.type
_entity.pdbx_description
1 polymer ?
#
loop_
_entity_poly.entity_id
_entity_poly.type
_entity_poly.pdbx_seq_one_letter_code
_entity_poly.pdbx_strand_id
1 'polypeptide(L)' 'MDLAIIYELRANDVKEEDIELIMSRVKNRLSEENIDKELVKLGYPKIFTVDYSEYDNYDYSDSYSQQNRGNFNDLD' A
#
# COMPACT_ATOMS: atom_id res chain seq x y z
N MET A 1 -0.53 -6.26 -7.94
CA MET A 1 0.33 -5.11 -8.28
C MET A 1 -0.61 -3.93 -8.37
N ASP A 2 -0.37 -2.87 -7.58
CA ASP A 2 -1.34 -1.77 -7.47
C ASP A 2 -1.28 -0.90 -8.73
N LEU A 3 -2.35 -0.89 -9.52
CA LEU A 3 -2.40 -0.19 -10.79
C LEU A 3 -2.38 1.33 -10.60
N ALA A 4 -2.96 1.84 -9.50
CA ALA A 4 -2.99 3.27 -9.24
C ALA A 4 -1.58 3.83 -9.05
N ILE A 5 -0.73 3.12 -8.31
CA ILE A 5 0.67 3.48 -8.07
C ILE A 5 1.45 3.53 -9.39
N ILE A 6 1.30 2.52 -10.25
CA ILE A 6 2.01 2.47 -11.54
C ILE A 6 1.59 3.64 -12.44
N TYR A 7 0.29 3.96 -12.49
CA TYR A 7 -0.19 5.09 -13.29
C TYR A 7 0.39 6.42 -12.81
N GLU A 8 0.45 6.63 -11.50
CA GLU A 8 1.02 7.84 -10.91
C GLU A 8 2.52 7.97 -11.24
N LEU A 9 3.29 6.88 -11.11
CA LEU A 9 4.71 6.87 -11.47
C LEU A 9 4.92 7.19 -12.95
N ARG A 10 4.11 6.63 -13.85
CA ARG A 10 4.17 6.92 -15.29
C ARG A 10 3.76 8.36 -15.61
N ALA A 11 2.78 8.90 -14.90
CA ALA A 11 2.35 10.29 -15.08
C ALA A 11 3.43 11.31 -14.68
N ASN A 12 4.40 10.88 -13.86
CA ASN A 12 5.54 11.68 -13.41
C ASN A 12 6.86 11.31 -14.11
N ASP A 13 6.78 10.76 -15.34
CA ASP A 13 7.93 10.45 -16.19
C ASP A 13 8.96 9.46 -15.58
N VAL A 14 8.54 8.62 -14.63
CA VAL A 14 9.39 7.53 -14.13
C VAL A 14 9.46 6.44 -15.20
N LYS A 15 10.68 6.04 -15.56
CA LYS A 15 10.90 5.03 -16.59
C LYS A 15 10.35 3.66 -16.18
N GLU A 16 9.83 2.91 -17.15
CA GLU A 16 9.24 1.57 -16.88
C GLU A 16 10.23 0.61 -16.20
N GLU A 17 11.50 0.61 -16.61
CA GLU A 17 12.57 -0.19 -16.00
C GLU A 17 12.78 0.13 -14.52
N ASP A 18 12.65 1.40 -14.15
CA ASP A 18 12.78 1.87 -12.77
C ASP A 18 11.50 1.57 -11.97
N ILE A 19 10.31 1.66 -12.59
CA ILE A 19 9.04 1.27 -11.97
C ILE A 19 9.08 -0.21 -11.58
N GLU A 20 9.47 -1.10 -12.49
CA GLU A 20 9.59 -2.53 -12.21
C GLU A 20 10.58 -2.80 -11.05
N LEU A 21 11.73 -2.11 -11.07
CA LEU A 21 12.74 -2.22 -10.03
C LEU A 21 12.22 -1.74 -8.68
N ILE A 22 11.59 -0.57 -8.60
CA ILE A 22 11.00 -0.01 -7.38
C ILE A 22 9.98 -1.01 -6.82
N MET A 23 9.03 -1.45 -7.64
CA MET A 23 7.97 -2.38 -7.24
C MET A 23 8.53 -3.72 -6.74
N SER A 24 9.63 -4.21 -7.34
CA SER A 24 10.30 -5.42 -6.88
C SER A 24 10.93 -5.26 -5.49
N ARG A 25 11.44 -4.07 -5.14
CA ARG A 25 12.10 -3.77 -3.86
C ARG A 25 11.13 -3.51 -2.73
N VAL A 26 9.97 -2.90 -3.03
CA VAL A 26 8.96 -2.56 -2.03
C VAL A 26 7.89 -3.63 -1.87
N LYS A 27 7.88 -4.71 -2.66
CA LYS A 27 6.82 -5.74 -2.68
C LYS A 27 6.37 -6.28 -1.31
N ASN A 28 7.27 -6.38 -0.33
CA ASN A 28 6.99 -6.91 1.02
C ASN A 28 6.66 -5.81 2.05
N ARG A 29 6.74 -4.54 1.64
CA ARG A 29 6.56 -3.34 2.47
C ARG A 29 5.99 -2.22 1.61
N LEU A 30 4.99 -2.55 0.79
CA LEU A 30 4.45 -1.64 -0.21
C LEU A 30 3.74 -0.50 0.53
N SER A 31 4.37 0.66 0.52
CA SER A 31 3.80 1.92 0.98
C SER A 31 4.34 3.01 0.09
N GLU A 32 3.57 4.06 -0.09
CA GLU A 32 3.98 5.22 -0.86
C GLU A 32 5.26 5.86 -0.29
N GLU A 33 5.42 5.91 1.04
CA GLU A 33 6.68 6.34 1.69
C GLU A 33 7.89 5.50 1.25
N ASN A 34 7.73 4.18 1.15
CA ASN A 34 8.80 3.29 0.71
C ASN A 34 9.06 3.42 -0.80
N ILE A 35 8.06 3.74 -1.60
CA ILE A 35 8.20 4.05 -3.03
C ILE A 35 9.00 5.34 -3.20
N ASP A 36 8.63 6.40 -2.51
CA ASP A 36 9.34 7.69 -2.49
C ASP A 36 10.81 7.54 -2.08
N LYS A 37 11.11 6.69 -1.08
CA LYS A 37 12.49 6.38 -0.70
C LYS A 37 13.28 5.74 -1.85
N GLU A 38 12.67 4.87 -2.64
CA GLU A 38 13.34 4.25 -3.80
C GLU A 38 13.45 5.22 -4.98
N LEU A 39 12.44 6.08 -5.21
CA LEU A 39 12.47 7.14 -6.21
C LEU A 39 13.67 8.08 -5.99
N VAL A 40 13.85 8.57 -4.75
CA VAL A 40 14.96 9.45 -4.39
C VAL A 40 16.32 8.78 -4.62
N LYS A 41 16.46 7.48 -4.35
CA LYS A 41 17.70 6.74 -4.61
C LYS A 41 18.05 6.66 -6.09
N LEU A 42 17.05 6.68 -6.96
CA LEU A 42 17.20 6.65 -8.42
C LEU A 42 17.31 8.06 -9.02
N GLY A 43 17.22 9.11 -8.20
CA GLY A 43 17.34 10.51 -8.63
C GLY A 43 16.02 11.16 -9.03
N TYR A 44 14.89 10.50 -8.79
CA TYR A 44 13.56 11.09 -9.01
C TYR A 44 13.13 11.92 -7.79
N PRO A 45 12.33 12.97 -8.00
CA PRO A 45 11.65 13.64 -6.90
C PRO A 45 10.67 12.68 -6.21
N LYS A 46 10.30 13.04 -4.99
CA LYS A 46 9.16 12.42 -4.31
C LYS A 46 7.88 12.74 -5.08
N ILE A 47 7.01 11.75 -5.23
CA ILE A 47 5.76 11.87 -6.00
C ILE A 47 4.58 11.82 -5.04
N PHE A 48 4.63 10.94 -4.04
CA PHE A 48 3.54 10.78 -3.10
C PHE A 48 3.77 11.72 -1.91
N THR A 49 3.38 12.98 -2.07
CA THR A 49 3.60 14.04 -1.06
C THR A 49 2.55 14.07 0.04
N VAL A 50 1.76 13.01 0.21
CA VAL A 50 0.76 12.94 1.28
C VAL A 50 1.51 12.81 2.61
N ASP A 51 1.14 13.61 3.60
CA ASP A 51 1.69 13.51 4.94
C ASP A 51 1.18 12.20 5.57
N TYR A 52 1.99 11.14 5.51
CA TYR A 52 1.66 9.80 6.01
C TYR A 52 1.25 9.75 7.48
N SER A 53 1.49 10.83 8.22
CA SER A 53 0.99 11.00 9.59
C SER A 53 -0.54 11.11 9.67
N GLU A 54 -1.25 11.44 8.57
CA GLU A 54 -2.71 11.58 8.57
C GLU A 54 -3.47 10.28 8.24
N TYR A 55 -2.83 9.30 7.58
CA TYR A 55 -3.51 8.09 7.08
C TYR A 55 -3.37 6.85 7.97
N ASP A 56 -2.54 6.89 9.02
CA ASP A 56 -2.43 5.81 10.01
C ASP A 56 -3.67 5.71 10.94
N ASN A 57 -4.68 6.57 10.74
CA ASN A 57 -5.97 6.57 11.47
C ASN A 57 -7.11 5.80 10.76
N TYR A 58 -6.87 5.24 9.58
CA TYR A 58 -7.85 4.35 8.94
C TYR A 58 -7.37 2.91 9.05
N ASP A 59 -7.38 2.39 10.28
CA ASP A 59 -7.40 0.95 10.56
C ASP A 59 -8.62 0.37 9.83
N TYR A 60 -8.37 -0.16 8.63
CA TYR A 60 -9.36 -0.90 7.85
C TYR A 60 -9.55 -2.22 8.59
N SER A 61 -10.30 -2.15 9.69
CA SER A 61 -10.80 -3.30 10.43
C SER A 61 -11.60 -4.15 9.46
N ASP A 62 -10.93 -5.15 8.90
CA ASP A 62 -11.51 -6.22 8.11
C ASP A 62 -12.46 -7.00 9.01
N SER A 63 -13.66 -6.46 9.18
CA SER A 63 -14.77 -7.05 9.91
C SER A 63 -15.38 -8.19 9.10
N TYR A 64 -14.60 -9.24 8.80
CA TYR A 64 -15.11 -10.50 8.26
C TYR A 64 -14.46 -11.75 8.87
N SER A 65 -14.11 -11.70 10.16
CA SER A 65 -13.87 -12.91 10.94
C SER A 65 -15.19 -13.51 11.46
N GLN A 66 -15.80 -14.34 10.61
CA GLN A 66 -16.67 -15.49 10.89
C GLN A 66 -17.36 -15.54 12.28
N GLN A 67 -18.66 -15.27 12.30
CA GLN A 67 -19.55 -15.81 13.33
C GLN A 67 -19.62 -17.34 13.18
N ASN A 68 -18.76 -18.05 13.91
CA ASN A 68 -18.91 -19.49 14.11
C ASN A 68 -18.69 -19.82 15.59
N ARG A 69 -19.74 -19.59 16.38
CA ARG A 69 -19.96 -20.32 17.63
C ARG A 69 -21.41 -20.80 17.63
N GLY A 70 -21.62 -21.96 17.01
CA GLY A 70 -22.76 -22.79 17.37
C GLY A 70 -22.62 -23.13 18.85
N ASN A 71 -23.55 -22.64 19.67
CA ASN A 71 -23.70 -23.08 21.04
C ASN A 71 -25.14 -23.60 21.17
N PHE A 72 -25.28 -24.90 20.91
CA PHE A 72 -26.38 -25.70 21.45
C PHE A 72 -26.26 -25.63 22.97
N ASN A 73 -27.29 -25.11 23.64
CA ASN A 73 -27.88 -25.63 24.88
C ASN A 73 -28.63 -24.52 25.64
N ASP A 74 -29.81 -24.91 26.09
CA ASP A 74 -30.56 -24.37 27.24
C ASP A 74 -31.38 -23.10 27.02
N LEU A 75 -32.66 -23.29 26.67
CA LEU A 75 -33.76 -22.46 27.15
C LEU A 75 -34.93 -23.38 27.53
N ASP A 76 -35.30 -23.30 28.81
CA ASP A 76 -36.45 -23.90 29.51
C ASP A 76 -37.79 -23.76 28.76
#